data_AF-A0A1Q7MSZ8-F1
#
_entry.id   AF-A0A1Q7MSZ8-F1
#
_cell.length_a   1.000
_cell.length_b   1.000
_cell.length_c   1.000
_cell.angle_alpha   90.00
_cell.angle_beta   90.00
_cell.angle_gamma   90.00
#
_symmetry.space_group_name_H-M   'P 1'
#
loop_
_entity.id
_entity.type
_entity.pdbx_description
1 polymer ?
#
loop_
_entity_poly.entity_id
_entity_poly.type
_entity_poly.pdbx_seq_one_letter_code
_entity_poly.pdbx_strand_id
1 'polypeptide(L)'
;MKVDLRTVLIISDDPEFARTIMARWQSENNMPSFTVMKGDLCQKLDADSFEVAIVGAVRPTVLVPVLKALEPLPKPVLFIWDGGQAVETVRGSQLRAMVLRQQAGWLDALVLVVSEALRHCETLARAIRVEEANVLLKRQATLGRYILEMRHSLNNALTSVLGNAELLLLEPETLSAGARSQIETVRNMALRMHEILQRFSSLEKELTVIERQIEKASTSKALKAASTT
;
A
#
# COMPACT_ATOMS: atom_id res chain seq x y z
N MET A 1 6.14 12.56 8.99
CA MET A 1 5.44 13.67 8.31
C MET A 1 4.80 13.08 7.07
N LYS A 2 3.50 13.28 6.80
CA LYS A 2 2.83 12.66 5.65
C LYS A 2 3.26 13.44 4.41
N VAL A 3 4.17 12.88 3.64
CA VAL A 3 4.62 13.45 2.36
C VAL A 3 3.40 13.57 1.47
N ASP A 4 3.16 14.76 0.94
CA ASP A 4 2.20 14.90 -0.14
C ASP A 4 2.81 14.19 -1.37
N LEU A 5 2.14 13.13 -1.84
CA LEU A 5 2.58 12.27 -2.95
C LEU A 5 2.66 13.02 -4.29
N ARG A 6 2.45 14.34 -4.29
CA ARG A 6 2.53 15.23 -5.43
C ARG A 6 3.52 16.37 -5.19
N THR A 7 4.64 16.10 -4.53
CA THR A 7 5.68 17.12 -4.32
C THR A 7 6.78 16.99 -5.37
N VAL A 8 7.05 18.08 -6.10
CA VAL A 8 8.12 18.20 -7.09
C VAL A 8 9.20 19.13 -6.54
N LEU A 9 10.44 18.63 -6.52
CA LEU A 9 11.62 19.42 -6.17
C LEU A 9 12.25 20.01 -7.44
N ILE A 10 12.38 21.33 -7.52
CA ILE A 10 13.09 22.03 -8.60
C ILE A 10 14.43 22.51 -8.06
N ILE A 11 15.53 22.04 -8.67
CA ILE A 11 16.90 22.46 -8.37
C ILE A 11 17.40 23.33 -9.52
N SER A 12 17.58 24.62 -9.24
CA SER A 12 18.04 25.59 -10.23
C SER A 12 18.76 26.77 -9.58
N ASP A 13 19.77 27.30 -10.26
CA ASP A 13 20.41 28.56 -9.86
C ASP A 13 19.71 29.78 -10.51
N ASP A 14 18.85 29.54 -11.52
CA ASP A 14 18.06 30.56 -12.21
C ASP A 14 16.61 30.61 -11.67
N PRO A 15 16.17 31.72 -11.06
CA PRO A 15 14.80 31.85 -10.59
C PRO A 15 13.76 31.92 -11.73
N GLU A 16 14.14 32.32 -12.95
CA GLU A 16 13.22 32.36 -14.09
C GLU A 16 12.88 30.96 -14.59
N PHE A 17 13.84 30.03 -14.54
CA PHE A 17 13.63 28.63 -14.86
C PHE A 17 12.48 28.01 -14.03
N ALA A 18 12.54 28.13 -12.69
CA ALA A 18 11.51 27.60 -11.81
C ALA A 18 10.14 28.27 -12.04
N ARG A 19 10.13 29.61 -12.21
CA ARG A 19 8.89 30.36 -12.49
C ARG A 19 8.24 29.92 -13.80
N THR A 20 9.04 29.67 -14.85
CA THR A 20 8.52 29.25 -16.16
C THR A 20 7.87 27.88 -16.09
N ILE A 21 8.48 26.93 -15.36
CA ILE A 21 7.90 25.59 -15.14
C ILE A 21 6.58 25.71 -14.37
N MET A 22 6.57 26.45 -13.27
CA MET A 22 5.37 26.64 -12.44
C MET A 22 4.25 27.33 -13.22
N ALA A 23 4.56 28.36 -14.02
CA ALA A 23 3.60 29.08 -14.84
C ALA A 23 2.98 28.17 -15.91
N ARG A 24 3.77 27.32 -16.59
CA ARG A 24 3.23 26.34 -17.54
C ARG A 24 2.26 25.39 -16.85
N TRP A 25 2.56 24.98 -15.62
CA TRP A 25 1.72 24.04 -14.87
C TRP A 25 0.38 24.62 -14.41
N GLN A 26 0.24 25.95 -14.32
CA GLN A 26 -1.04 26.59 -13.96
C GLN A 26 -2.17 26.29 -14.95
N SER A 27 -1.82 25.93 -16.19
CA SER A 27 -2.80 25.53 -17.21
C SER A 27 -3.24 24.06 -17.09
N GLU A 28 -2.62 23.27 -16.20
CA GLU A 28 -2.96 21.88 -15.96
C GLU A 28 -3.94 21.72 -14.79
N ASN A 29 -4.86 20.76 -14.90
CA ASN A 29 -5.85 20.49 -13.84
C ASN A 29 -5.23 19.92 -12.55
N ASN A 30 -4.03 19.33 -12.61
CA ASN A 30 -3.36 18.67 -11.50
C ASN A 30 -2.03 19.36 -11.19
N MET A 31 -2.08 20.44 -10.43
CA MET A 31 -0.87 21.15 -9.99
C MET A 31 -0.23 20.46 -8.78
N PRO A 32 1.04 20.01 -8.88
CA PRO A 32 1.77 19.48 -7.73
C PRO A 32 2.21 20.61 -6.79
N SER A 33 2.56 20.23 -5.57
CA SER A 33 3.30 21.10 -4.66
C SER A 33 4.73 21.24 -5.18
N PHE A 34 5.25 22.47 -5.24
CA PHE A 34 6.61 22.75 -5.70
C PHE A 34 7.49 23.19 -4.54
N THR A 35 8.65 22.56 -4.42
CA THR A 35 9.74 23.00 -3.56
C THR A 35 10.89 23.46 -4.47
N VAL A 36 11.34 24.71 -4.33
CA VAL A 36 12.45 25.24 -5.14
C VAL A 36 13.70 25.34 -4.28
N MET A 37 14.82 24.84 -4.79
CA MET A 37 16.10 24.81 -4.09
C MET A 37 17.23 25.27 -5.03
N LYS A 38 18.19 26.03 -4.49
CA LYS A 38 19.43 26.35 -5.22
C LYS A 38 20.37 25.16 -5.23
N GLY A 39 21.20 25.03 -6.27
CA GLY A 39 22.15 23.92 -6.36
C GLY A 39 23.09 23.83 -5.15
N ASP A 40 23.49 24.98 -4.61
CA ASP A 40 24.41 25.08 -3.45
C ASP A 40 23.82 24.48 -2.15
N LEU A 41 22.49 24.31 -2.08
CA LEU A 41 21.79 23.83 -0.88
C LEU A 41 21.46 22.32 -0.93
N CYS A 42 21.84 21.61 -1.99
CA CYS A 42 21.43 20.22 -2.22
C CYS A 42 22.20 19.15 -1.41
N GLN A 43 23.09 19.52 -0.49
CA GLN A 43 23.98 18.56 0.18
C GLN A 43 23.27 17.58 1.12
N LYS A 44 22.05 17.89 1.58
CA LYS A 44 21.26 17.05 2.49
C LYS A 44 19.80 17.03 2.05
N LEU A 45 19.52 16.27 1.00
CA LEU A 45 18.16 16.04 0.53
C LEU A 45 17.51 14.93 1.37
N ASP A 46 16.29 15.20 1.82
CA ASP A 46 15.43 14.18 2.42
C ASP A 46 14.66 13.46 1.31
N ALA A 47 14.83 12.15 1.20
CA ALA A 47 14.16 11.31 0.21
C ALA A 47 12.64 11.37 0.31
N ASP A 48 12.14 11.64 1.52
CA ASP A 48 10.72 11.73 1.81
C ASP A 48 10.18 13.15 1.52
N SER A 49 11.01 14.15 1.22
CA SER A 49 10.50 15.51 0.99
C SER A 49 9.91 15.74 -0.42
N PHE A 50 10.13 14.83 -1.36
CA PHE A 50 9.65 14.94 -2.74
C PHE A 50 9.45 13.57 -3.42
N GLU A 51 8.69 13.58 -4.52
CA GLU A 51 8.49 12.38 -5.36
C GLU A 51 9.25 12.43 -6.68
N VAL A 52 9.45 13.62 -7.25
CA VAL A 52 10.22 13.83 -8.49
C VAL A 52 11.14 15.03 -8.31
N ALA A 53 12.37 14.94 -8.80
CA ALA A 53 13.29 16.07 -8.87
C ALA A 53 13.47 16.55 -10.33
N ILE A 54 13.45 17.87 -10.53
CA ILE A 54 13.78 18.54 -11.79
C ILE A 54 15.07 19.31 -11.56
N VAL A 55 16.08 19.08 -12.39
CA VAL A 55 17.38 19.78 -12.32
C VAL A 55 17.60 20.52 -13.62
N GLY A 56 17.84 21.82 -13.57
CA GLY A 56 18.11 22.62 -14.78
C GLY A 56 18.58 24.03 -14.46
N ALA A 57 19.27 24.66 -15.42
CA ALA A 57 19.89 25.99 -15.24
C ALA A 57 20.74 26.09 -13.95
N VAL A 58 21.59 25.09 -13.72
CA VAL A 58 22.54 25.02 -12.60
C VAL A 58 23.95 25.26 -13.14
N ARG A 59 24.79 25.98 -12.39
CA ARG A 59 26.18 26.22 -12.79
C ARG A 59 26.96 24.89 -12.89
N PRO A 60 27.88 24.73 -13.87
CA PRO A 60 28.65 23.50 -14.03
C PRO A 60 29.43 23.05 -12.78
N THR A 61 29.88 24.01 -11.96
CA THR A 61 30.61 23.76 -10.71
C THR A 61 29.75 23.10 -9.63
N VAL A 62 28.43 23.31 -9.68
CA VAL A 62 27.46 22.85 -8.67
C VAL A 62 26.70 21.60 -9.14
N LEU A 63 26.72 21.32 -10.44
CA LEU A 63 26.05 20.17 -11.04
C LEU A 63 26.53 18.83 -10.46
N VAL A 64 27.85 18.60 -10.37
CA VAL A 64 28.39 17.34 -9.85
C VAL A 64 27.98 17.08 -8.38
N PRO A 65 28.08 18.05 -7.45
CA PRO A 65 27.50 17.93 -6.11
C PRO A 65 26.01 17.58 -6.09
N VAL A 66 25.20 18.22 -6.94
CA VAL A 66 23.75 17.95 -7.03
C VAL A 66 23.49 16.52 -7.49
N LEU A 67 24.19 16.05 -8.52
CA LEU A 67 24.05 14.68 -9.02
C LEU A 67 24.42 13.66 -7.93
N LYS A 68 25.54 13.87 -7.24
CA LYS A 68 25.97 13.01 -6.11
C LYS A 68 24.97 12.97 -4.96
N ALA A 69 24.27 14.07 -4.69
CA ALA A 69 23.24 14.12 -3.66
C ALA A 69 21.96 13.36 -4.06
N LEU A 70 21.67 13.29 -5.37
CA LEU A 70 20.50 12.60 -5.91
C LEU A 70 20.75 11.12 -6.22
N GLU A 71 21.99 10.73 -6.51
CA GLU A 71 22.40 9.34 -6.82
C GLU A 71 21.89 8.28 -5.82
N PRO A 72 21.98 8.45 -4.49
CA PRO A 72 21.51 7.45 -3.54
C PRO A 72 19.98 7.38 -3.43
N LEU A 73 19.24 8.34 -4.00
CA LEU A 73 17.80 8.44 -3.83
C LEU A 73 17.08 7.59 -4.89
N PRO A 74 16.09 6.75 -4.52
CA PRO A 74 15.33 5.93 -5.47
C PRO A 74 14.27 6.74 -6.25
N LYS A 75 14.43 8.06 -6.35
CA LYS A 75 13.44 8.99 -6.88
C LYS A 75 13.77 9.32 -8.35
N PRO A 76 12.75 9.43 -9.22
CA PRO A 76 12.96 9.87 -10.61
C PRO A 76 13.53 11.29 -10.64
N VAL A 77 14.57 11.48 -11.46
CA VAL A 77 15.19 12.78 -11.71
C VAL A 77 15.06 13.12 -13.19
N LEU A 78 14.54 14.31 -13.49
CA LEU A 78 14.50 14.89 -14.82
C LEU A 78 15.53 16.01 -14.93
N PHE A 79 16.53 15.82 -15.78
CA PHE A 79 17.55 16.81 -16.07
C PHE A 79 17.19 17.58 -17.35
N ILE A 80 17.09 18.91 -17.26
CA ILE A 80 16.84 19.80 -18.38
C ILE A 80 18.16 20.32 -18.93
N TRP A 81 18.40 20.02 -20.20
CA TRP A 81 19.65 20.32 -20.88
C TRP A 81 19.51 21.45 -21.90
N ASP A 82 20.30 22.50 -21.75
CA ASP A 82 20.28 23.73 -22.57
C ASP A 82 21.31 23.73 -23.71
N GLY A 83 22.12 22.68 -23.87
CA GLY A 83 23.15 22.58 -24.92
C GLY A 83 24.60 22.60 -24.44
N GLY A 84 24.89 22.77 -23.15
CA GLY A 84 26.25 22.74 -22.60
C GLY A 84 26.90 21.34 -22.48
N GLN A 85 28.15 21.25 -22.04
CA GLN A 85 28.86 19.96 -21.82
C GLN A 85 28.31 19.10 -20.64
N ALA A 86 27.25 19.56 -19.97
CA ALA A 86 26.65 18.91 -18.81
C ALA A 86 26.10 17.48 -19.07
N VAL A 87 25.75 17.13 -20.31
CA VAL A 87 25.16 15.82 -20.61
C VAL A 87 26.13 14.66 -20.43
N GLU A 88 27.41 14.84 -20.74
CA GLU A 88 28.42 13.80 -20.50
C GLU A 88 28.63 13.57 -19.01
N THR A 89 28.57 14.64 -18.21
CA THR A 89 28.63 14.56 -16.74
C THR A 89 27.42 13.81 -16.16
N VAL A 90 26.22 14.04 -16.69
CA VAL A 90 25.01 13.32 -16.26
C VAL A 90 25.06 11.86 -16.71
N ARG A 91 25.51 11.56 -17.95
CA ARG A 91 25.66 10.18 -18.42
C ARG A 91 26.77 9.40 -17.71
N GLY A 92 27.82 10.09 -17.26
CA GLY A 92 28.90 9.51 -16.46
C GLY A 92 28.55 9.33 -14.98
N SER A 93 27.43 9.90 -14.52
CA SER A 93 26.91 9.69 -13.17
C SER A 93 26.15 8.35 -13.07
N GLN A 94 26.04 7.80 -11.87
CA GLN A 94 25.22 6.60 -11.62
C GLN A 94 23.72 6.92 -11.51
N LEU A 95 23.36 8.21 -11.65
CA LEU A 95 22.00 8.67 -11.54
C LEU A 95 21.15 8.15 -12.70
N ARG A 96 20.04 7.49 -12.38
CA ARG A 96 19.00 7.11 -13.35
C ARG A 96 18.16 8.33 -13.72
N ALA A 97 18.78 9.34 -14.31
CA ALA A 97 18.13 10.56 -14.75
C ALA A 97 17.58 10.44 -16.17
N MET A 98 16.36 10.92 -16.36
CA MET A 98 15.81 11.23 -17.68
C MET A 98 16.39 12.58 -18.12
N VAL A 99 16.85 12.68 -19.36
CA VAL A 99 17.40 13.93 -19.91
C VAL A 99 16.45 14.49 -20.95
N LEU A 100 15.98 15.73 -20.73
CA LEU A 100 15.12 16.46 -21.65
C LEU A 100 15.87 17.67 -22.22
N ARG A 101 15.94 17.78 -23.54
CA ARG A 101 16.57 18.92 -24.21
C ARG A 101 15.64 20.13 -24.17
N GLN A 102 16.20 21.31 -23.88
CA GLN A 102 15.51 22.60 -23.86
C GLN A 102 15.32 23.14 -25.30
N GLN A 103 14.61 22.38 -26.12
CA GLN A 103 14.21 22.76 -27.48
C GLN A 103 12.75 23.26 -27.51
N ALA A 104 12.25 23.70 -28.67
CA ALA A 104 10.85 24.10 -28.80
C ALA A 104 9.89 23.03 -28.23
N GLY A 105 8.94 23.44 -27.37
CA GLY A 105 7.98 22.54 -26.71
C GLY A 105 8.52 21.77 -25.49
N TRP A 106 9.74 22.06 -25.00
CA TRP A 106 10.31 21.35 -23.85
C TRP A 106 9.46 21.46 -22.57
N LEU A 107 8.72 22.56 -22.39
CA LEU A 107 7.83 22.75 -21.25
C LEU A 107 6.65 21.77 -21.26
N ASP A 108 6.07 21.53 -22.44
CA ASP A 108 4.97 20.55 -22.60
C ASP A 108 5.47 19.13 -22.33
N ALA A 109 6.64 18.79 -22.86
CA ALA A 109 7.28 17.51 -22.61
C ALA A 109 7.64 17.33 -21.13
N LEU A 110 8.13 18.38 -20.47
CA LEU A 110 8.45 18.37 -19.04
C LEU A 110 7.20 18.07 -18.21
N VAL A 111 6.12 18.81 -18.45
CA VAL A 111 4.85 18.63 -17.74
C VAL A 111 4.35 17.20 -17.92
N LEU A 112 4.38 16.67 -19.14
CA LEU A 112 3.92 15.31 -19.44
C LEU A 112 4.76 14.26 -18.70
N VAL A 113 6.10 14.35 -18.79
CA VAL A 113 7.01 13.35 -18.18
C VAL A 113 6.92 13.38 -16.67
N VAL A 114 6.92 14.57 -16.07
CA VAL A 114 6.86 14.70 -14.60
C VAL A 114 5.46 14.34 -14.08
N SER A 115 4.38 14.68 -14.79
CA SER A 115 3.02 14.23 -14.44
C SER A 115 2.91 12.71 -14.45
N GLU A 116 3.49 12.06 -15.46
CA GLU A 116 3.50 10.60 -15.53
C GLU A 116 4.34 9.98 -14.41
N ALA A 117 5.51 10.55 -14.13
CA ALA A 117 6.36 10.09 -13.02
C ALA A 117 5.63 10.18 -11.67
N LEU A 118 4.92 11.30 -11.41
CA LEU A 118 4.10 11.47 -10.21
C LEU A 118 2.97 10.42 -10.14
N ARG A 119 2.26 10.20 -11.25
CA ARG A 119 1.20 9.19 -11.33
C ARG A 119 1.74 7.78 -11.08
N HIS A 120 2.92 7.48 -11.62
CA HIS A 120 3.60 6.22 -11.41
C HIS A 120 3.97 6.02 -9.93
N CYS A 121 4.57 7.03 -9.28
CA CYS A 121 4.87 7.01 -7.85
C CYS A 121 3.61 6.82 -7.00
N GLU A 122 2.53 7.54 -7.28
CA GLU A 122 1.25 7.41 -6.57
C GLU A 122 0.67 6.00 -6.70
N THR A 123 0.73 5.42 -7.90
CA THR A 123 0.22 4.07 -8.19
C THR A 123 1.06 3.00 -7.50
N LEU A 124 2.38 3.11 -7.53
CA LEU A 124 3.28 2.19 -6.82
C LEU A 124 3.08 2.26 -5.31
N ALA A 125 3.01 3.47 -4.74
CA ALA A 125 2.78 3.65 -3.32
C ALA A 125 1.42 3.08 -2.89
N ARG A 126 0.39 3.22 -3.73
CA ARG A 126 -0.91 2.59 -3.52
C ARG A 126 -0.83 1.06 -3.60
N ALA A 127 -0.11 0.51 -4.58
CA ALA A 127 0.04 -0.93 -4.74
C ALA A 127 0.73 -1.57 -3.52
N ILE A 128 1.81 -0.95 -3.02
CA ILE A 128 2.50 -1.39 -1.80
C ILE A 128 1.55 -1.42 -0.61
N ARG A 129 0.82 -0.31 -0.36
CA ARG A 129 -0.16 -0.23 0.74
C ARG A 129 -1.26 -1.30 0.63
N VAL A 130 -1.74 -1.57 -0.58
CA VAL A 130 -2.74 -2.61 -0.81
C VAL A 130 -2.15 -3.99 -0.56
N GLU A 131 -0.93 -4.27 -0.98
CA GLU A 131 -0.28 -5.56 -0.73
C GLU A 131 -0.04 -5.80 0.77
N GLU A 132 0.44 -4.78 1.50
CA GLU A 132 0.61 -4.85 2.95
C GLU A 132 -0.71 -5.17 3.67
N ALA A 133 -1.79 -4.49 3.32
CA ALA A 133 -3.12 -4.77 3.87
C ALA A 133 -3.60 -6.19 3.49
N ASN A 134 -3.30 -6.64 2.27
CA ASN A 134 -3.67 -7.97 1.79
C ASN A 134 -2.93 -9.08 2.55
N VAL A 135 -1.65 -8.88 2.90
CA VAL A 135 -0.90 -9.83 3.73
C VAL A 135 -1.60 -10.06 5.08
N LEU A 136 -2.11 -9.01 5.73
CA LEU A 136 -2.85 -9.14 6.98
C LEU A 136 -4.17 -9.90 6.78
N LEU A 137 -4.95 -9.55 5.75
CA LEU A 137 -6.22 -10.20 5.45
C LEU A 137 -6.04 -11.69 5.08
N LYS A 138 -5.00 -12.02 4.30
CA LYS A 138 -4.64 -13.41 3.98
C LYS A 138 -4.37 -14.22 5.24
N ARG A 139 -3.62 -13.68 6.22
CA ARG A 139 -3.35 -14.35 7.50
C ARG A 139 -4.64 -14.63 8.28
N GLN A 140 -5.53 -13.65 8.36
CA GLN A 140 -6.83 -13.80 9.04
C GLN A 140 -7.72 -14.83 8.34
N ALA A 141 -7.77 -14.83 7.01
CA ALA A 141 -8.50 -15.82 6.22
C ALA A 141 -7.96 -17.24 6.42
N THR A 142 -6.63 -17.42 6.46
CA THR A 142 -6.01 -18.72 6.75
C THR A 142 -6.38 -19.23 8.13
N LEU A 143 -6.36 -18.38 9.15
CA LEU A 143 -6.78 -18.75 10.51
C LEU A 143 -8.26 -19.16 10.56
N GLY A 144 -9.13 -18.37 9.92
CA GLY A 144 -10.56 -18.69 9.82
C GLY A 144 -10.81 -20.04 9.14
N ARG A 145 -10.10 -20.31 8.03
CA ARG A 145 -10.17 -21.59 7.31
C ARG A 145 -9.74 -22.75 8.20
N TYR A 146 -8.64 -22.61 8.92
CA TYR A 146 -8.16 -23.65 9.83
C TYR A 146 -9.17 -23.96 10.95
N ILE A 147 -9.82 -22.94 11.53
CA ILE A 147 -10.87 -23.15 12.55
C ILE A 147 -12.05 -23.94 11.96
N LEU A 148 -12.47 -23.62 10.73
CA LEU A 148 -13.57 -24.31 10.05
C LEU A 148 -13.21 -25.75 9.67
N GLU A 149 -11.98 -25.99 9.22
CA GLU A 149 -11.45 -27.34 8.99
C GLU A 149 -11.40 -28.16 10.29
N MET A 150 -11.00 -27.52 11.40
CA MET A 150 -10.88 -28.19 12.70
C MET A 150 -12.22 -28.45 13.39
N ARG A 151 -13.32 -27.88 12.91
CA ARG A 151 -14.67 -27.99 13.49
C ARG A 151 -15.06 -29.43 13.83
N HIS A 152 -14.88 -30.38 12.90
CA HIS A 152 -15.31 -31.75 13.13
C HIS A 152 -14.52 -32.42 14.27
N SER A 153 -13.19 -32.23 14.29
CA SER A 153 -12.34 -32.78 15.34
C SER A 153 -12.67 -32.15 16.71
N LEU A 154 -12.87 -30.83 16.75
CA LEU A 154 -13.26 -30.13 17.97
C LEU A 154 -14.63 -30.57 18.48
N ASN A 155 -15.61 -30.73 17.59
CA ASN A 155 -16.92 -31.25 17.96
C ASN A 155 -16.83 -32.67 18.51
N ASN A 156 -16.02 -33.54 17.91
CA ASN A 156 -15.84 -34.91 18.42
C ASN A 156 -15.20 -34.93 19.81
N ALA A 157 -14.17 -34.12 20.02
CA ALA A 157 -13.52 -33.97 21.33
C ALA A 157 -14.49 -33.44 22.39
N LEU A 158 -15.27 -32.41 22.05
CA LEU A 158 -16.27 -31.83 22.95
C LEU A 158 -17.40 -32.80 23.28
N THR A 159 -17.92 -33.55 22.29
CA THR A 159 -18.93 -34.59 22.51
C THR A 159 -18.40 -35.66 23.48
N SER A 160 -17.14 -36.07 23.33
CA SER A 160 -16.51 -37.02 24.25
C SER A 160 -16.37 -36.45 25.66
N VAL A 161 -15.84 -35.23 25.81
CA VAL A 161 -15.70 -34.56 27.12
C VAL A 161 -17.06 -34.40 27.81
N LEU A 162 -18.07 -33.95 27.06
CA LEU A 162 -19.42 -33.75 27.56
C LEU A 162 -20.04 -35.08 28.00
N GLY A 163 -19.98 -36.11 27.15
CA GLY A 163 -20.53 -37.43 27.47
C GLY A 163 -19.87 -38.06 28.69
N ASN A 164 -18.54 -37.98 28.81
CA ASN A 164 -17.84 -38.48 30.00
C ASN A 164 -18.23 -37.69 31.27
N ALA A 165 -18.33 -36.37 31.19
CA ALA A 165 -18.77 -35.56 32.34
C ALA A 165 -20.21 -35.89 32.76
N GLU A 166 -21.11 -36.11 31.80
CA GLU A 166 -22.50 -36.51 32.06
C GLU A 166 -22.59 -37.90 32.69
N LEU A 167 -21.85 -38.88 32.18
CA LEU A 167 -21.78 -40.23 32.75
C LEU A 167 -21.28 -40.22 34.20
N LEU A 168 -20.21 -39.48 34.49
CA LEU A 168 -19.68 -39.34 35.85
C LEU A 168 -20.67 -38.67 36.81
N LEU A 169 -21.45 -37.69 36.34
CA LEU A 169 -22.46 -37.01 37.17
C LEU A 169 -23.71 -37.86 37.44
N LEU A 170 -23.97 -38.87 36.61
CA LEU A 170 -25.06 -39.82 36.77
C LEU A 170 -24.80 -40.84 37.87
N GLU A 171 -23.55 -41.06 38.29
CA GLU A 171 -23.19 -41.95 39.39
C GLU A 171 -23.29 -41.19 40.74
N PRO A 172 -24.29 -41.50 41.60
CA PRO A 172 -24.61 -40.65 42.74
C PRO A 172 -23.73 -40.91 43.98
N GLU A 173 -22.92 -41.97 44.03
CA GLU A 173 -22.24 -42.42 45.26
C GLU A 173 -20.70 -42.54 45.17
N THR A 174 -20.08 -42.22 44.03
CA THR A 174 -18.63 -42.42 43.82
C THR A 174 -17.80 -41.15 43.97
N LEU A 175 -18.41 -39.96 43.92
CA LEU A 175 -17.72 -38.68 43.84
C LEU A 175 -17.97 -37.79 45.06
N SER A 176 -16.92 -37.13 45.55
CA SER A 176 -17.06 -36.08 46.57
C SER A 176 -17.82 -34.87 46.03
N ALA A 177 -18.45 -34.08 46.91
CA ALA A 177 -19.15 -32.86 46.50
C ALA A 177 -18.25 -31.88 45.72
N GLY A 178 -16.97 -31.78 46.09
CA GLY A 178 -15.99 -30.96 45.37
C GLY A 178 -15.68 -31.50 43.97
N ALA A 179 -15.47 -32.81 43.83
CA ALA A 179 -15.24 -33.44 42.52
C ALA A 179 -16.46 -33.29 41.61
N ARG A 180 -17.67 -33.44 42.16
CA ARG A 180 -18.93 -33.24 41.43
C ARG A 180 -19.04 -31.81 40.88
N SER A 181 -18.77 -30.80 41.71
CA SER A 181 -18.78 -29.39 41.29
C SER A 181 -17.75 -29.07 40.19
N GLN A 182 -16.56 -29.68 40.25
CA GLN A 182 -15.56 -29.55 39.19
C GLN A 182 -16.03 -30.18 37.87
N ILE A 183 -16.64 -31.36 37.90
CA ILE A 183 -17.15 -32.03 36.70
C ILE A 183 -18.31 -31.23 36.09
N GLU A 184 -19.19 -30.64 36.91
CA GLU A 184 -20.23 -29.71 36.42
C GLU A 184 -19.62 -28.48 35.73
N THR A 185 -18.52 -27.95 36.26
CA THR A 185 -17.79 -26.85 35.63
C THR A 185 -17.23 -27.25 34.26
N VAL A 186 -16.62 -28.44 34.16
CA VAL A 186 -16.12 -28.99 32.88
C VAL A 186 -17.26 -29.17 31.88
N ARG A 187 -18.39 -29.74 32.30
CA ARG A 187 -19.59 -29.90 31.47
C ARG A 187 -20.07 -28.55 30.92
N ASN A 188 -20.19 -27.55 31.79
CA ASN A 188 -20.65 -26.22 31.40
C ASN A 188 -19.67 -25.50 30.45
N MET A 189 -18.36 -25.68 30.64
CA MET A 189 -17.36 -25.15 29.71
C MET A 189 -17.39 -25.85 28.34
N ALA A 190 -17.60 -27.17 28.32
CA ALA A 190 -17.74 -27.93 27.07
C ALA A 190 -18.98 -27.46 26.27
N LEU A 191 -20.12 -27.25 26.93
CA LEU A 191 -21.32 -26.70 26.31
C LEU A 191 -21.08 -25.28 25.75
N ARG A 192 -20.42 -24.42 26.51
CA ARG A 192 -20.07 -23.06 26.05
C ARG A 192 -19.15 -23.10 24.82
N MET A 193 -18.18 -24.01 24.78
CA MET A 193 -17.32 -24.19 23.61
C MET A 193 -18.12 -24.70 22.40
N HIS A 194 -19.07 -25.61 22.61
CA HIS A 194 -19.96 -26.09 21.55
C HIS A 194 -20.76 -24.95 20.91
N GLU A 195 -21.33 -24.05 21.73
CA GLU A 195 -22.05 -22.86 21.24
C GLU A 195 -21.15 -21.92 20.41
N ILE A 196 -19.90 -21.71 20.84
CA ILE A 196 -18.94 -20.87 20.10
C ILE A 196 -18.66 -21.46 18.71
N LEU A 197 -18.46 -22.78 18.61
CA LEU A 197 -18.23 -23.45 17.32
C LEU A 197 -19.47 -23.41 16.40
N GLN A 198 -20.67 -23.49 16.98
CA GLN A 198 -21.92 -23.30 16.23
C GLN A 198 -22.01 -21.89 15.65
N ARG A 199 -21.64 -20.86 16.43
CA ARG A 199 -21.60 -19.48 15.94
C ARG A 199 -20.62 -19.30 14.79
N PHE A 200 -19.42 -19.90 14.87
CA PHE A 200 -18.47 -19.87 13.74
C PHE A 200 -19.03 -20.53 12.48
N SER A 201 -19.79 -21.63 12.63
CA SER A 201 -20.44 -22.31 11.50
C SER A 201 -21.60 -21.50 10.90
N SER A 202 -22.33 -20.72 11.71
CA SER A 202 -23.35 -19.79 11.20
C SER A 202 -22.69 -18.68 10.39
N LEU A 203 -21.62 -18.09 10.93
CA LEU A 203 -20.89 -17.00 10.29
C LEU A 203 -20.30 -17.44 8.94
N GLU A 204 -19.75 -18.66 8.84
CA GLU A 204 -19.28 -19.25 7.58
C GLU A 204 -20.38 -19.25 6.51
N LYS A 205 -21.59 -19.67 6.87
CA LYS A 205 -22.74 -19.72 5.95
C LYS A 205 -23.16 -18.33 5.51
N GLU A 206 -23.23 -17.37 6.44
CA GLU A 206 -23.56 -15.97 6.13
C GLU A 206 -22.55 -15.36 5.15
N LEU A 207 -21.25 -15.56 5.38
CA LEU A 207 -20.19 -15.09 4.48
C LEU A 207 -20.30 -15.71 3.09
N THR A 208 -20.56 -17.02 3.01
CA THR A 208 -20.76 -17.72 1.73
C THR A 208 -21.95 -17.17 0.93
N VAL A 209 -23.02 -16.77 1.63
CA VAL A 209 -24.19 -16.15 0.99
C VAL A 209 -23.84 -14.76 0.45
N ILE A 210 -23.12 -13.95 1.24
CA ILE A 210 -22.67 -12.61 0.83
C ILE A 210 -21.78 -12.70 -0.41
N GLU A 211 -20.81 -13.63 -0.44
CA GLU A 211 -19.94 -13.85 -1.60
C GLU A 211 -20.75 -14.13 -2.88
N ARG A 212 -21.72 -15.05 -2.81
CA ARG A 212 -22.60 -15.38 -3.95
C ARG A 212 -23.46 -14.20 -4.40
N GLN A 213 -23.87 -13.33 -3.48
CA GLN A 213 -24.64 -12.13 -3.83
C GLN A 213 -23.77 -11.11 -4.57
N ILE A 214 -22.52 -10.94 -4.14
CA ILE A 214 -21.55 -10.06 -4.81
C ILE A 214 -21.25 -10.55 -6.23
N GLU A 215 -21.02 -11.86 -6.42
CA GLU A 215 -20.79 -12.46 -7.74
C GLU A 215 -21.97 -12.29 -8.70
N LYS A 216 -23.20 -12.46 -8.21
CA LYS A 216 -24.41 -12.23 -9.02
C LYS A 216 -24.56 -10.75 -9.41
N ALA A 217 -24.27 -9.84 -8.49
CA ALA A 217 -24.35 -8.40 -8.74
C ALA A 217 -23.30 -7.91 -9.75
N SER A 218 -22.08 -8.43 -9.68
CA SER A 218 -21.00 -8.08 -10.62
C SER A 218 -21.31 -8.60 -12.03
N THR A 219 -21.81 -9.84 -12.14
CA THR A 219 -22.20 -10.45 -13.43
C THR A 219 -23.38 -9.71 -14.07
N SER A 220 -24.39 -9.30 -13.27
CA SER A 220 -25.52 -8.50 -13.76
C SER A 220 -25.10 -7.12 -14.26
N LYS A 221 -24.14 -6.46 -13.58
CA LYS A 221 -23.58 -5.18 -14.04
C LYS A 221 -22.82 -5.32 -15.35
N ALA A 222 -22.02 -6.38 -15.51
CA ALA A 222 -21.28 -6.66 -16.74
C ALA A 222 -22.23 -6.93 -17.92
N LEU A 223 -23.30 -7.71 -17.71
CA LEU A 223 -24.34 -7.97 -18.72
C LEU A 223 -25.08 -6.70 -19.15
N LYS A 224 -25.37 -5.78 -18.21
CA LYS A 224 -25.98 -4.47 -18.53
C LYS A 224 -25.04 -3.55 -19.31
N ALA A 225 -23.76 -3.53 -18.96
CA ALA A 225 -22.77 -2.75 -19.70
C ALA A 225 -22.61 -3.23 -21.16
N ALA A 226 -22.65 -4.55 -21.38
CA ALA A 226 -22.54 -5.13 -22.72
C ALA A 226 -23.79 -4.95 -23.60
N SER A 227 -24.96 -4.71 -23.01
CA SER A 227 -26.23 -4.50 -23.73
C SER A 227 -26.56 -3.03 -24.01
N THR A 228 -25.68 -2.10 -23.61
CA THR A 228 -25.83 -0.65 -23.86
C THR A 228 -24.80 -0.13 -24.89
N THR A 229 -24.10 -1.03 -25.57
CA THR A 229 -23.20 -0.77 -26.72
C THR A 229 -23.76 -1.47 -27.95
#